data_AF-A0A9E5YZ58-F1
#
_entry.id   AF-A0A9E5YZ58-F1
#
_cell.length_a   1.000
_cell.length_b   1.000
_cell.length_c   1.000
_cell.angle_alpha   90.00
_cell.angle_beta   90.00
_cell.angle_gamma   90.00
#
_symmetry.space_group_name_H-M   'P 1'
#
loop_
_entity.id
_entity.type
_entity.pdbx_description
1 polymer ?
#
loop_
_entity_poly.entity_id
_entity_poly.type
_entity_poly.pdbx_seq_one_letter_code
_entity_poly.pdbx_strand_id
1 'polypeptide(L)'
;MADIFTAALIQTTSGRDPSVTMDAVLPRIGEAANRGAAFVMLPETVGMMEPDATQLRAKARPESETPVLEQLRAAAADAGVWLLVGSLVVQADDGDKLANRSFLIDATGAIQARYDKIHLFDVELASGEKYRESANYRPGKDLVTTATPWGCLGMSVCYDLRFPHLYRALARQGAVFLSVPAAFTRPTGQA
;
A
#
# COMPACT_ATOMS: atom_id res chain seq x y z
N MET A 1 24.88 -5.15 -4.35
CA MET A 1 23.84 -4.15 -4.06
C MET A 1 24.17 -2.94 -4.90
N ALA A 2 23.18 -2.35 -5.56
CA ALA A 2 23.39 -1.08 -6.26
C ALA A 2 23.24 0.05 -5.24
N ASP A 3 24.16 1.01 -5.22
CA ASP A 3 24.15 2.10 -4.23
C ASP A 3 23.16 3.22 -4.58
N ILE A 4 22.63 3.21 -5.81
CA ILE A 4 21.73 4.23 -6.35
C ILE A 4 20.62 3.54 -7.14
N PHE A 5 19.39 4.07 -7.01
CA PHE A 5 18.25 3.68 -7.83
C PHE A 5 17.33 4.86 -8.11
N THR A 6 16.61 4.79 -9.22
CA THR A 6 15.55 5.74 -9.55
C THR A 6 14.22 5.20 -9.04
N ALA A 7 13.52 6.01 -8.27
CA ALA A 7 12.18 5.72 -7.78
C ALA A 7 11.12 6.51 -8.58
N ALA A 8 9.97 5.90 -8.82
CA ALA A 8 8.79 6.57 -9.36
C ALA A 8 7.61 6.45 -8.40
N LEU A 9 6.97 7.59 -8.10
CA LEU A 9 5.77 7.67 -7.27
C LEU A 9 4.59 7.95 -8.18
N ILE A 10 3.69 6.98 -8.35
CA ILE A 10 2.50 7.16 -9.18
C ILE A 10 1.36 7.61 -8.27
N GLN A 11 0.89 8.84 -8.46
CA GLN A 11 -0.28 9.34 -7.74
C GLN A 11 -1.56 9.05 -8.55
N THR A 12 -2.60 8.57 -7.86
CA THR A 12 -3.90 8.28 -8.44
C THR A 12 -5.05 8.79 -7.57
N THR A 13 -6.25 8.76 -8.13
CA THR A 13 -7.50 8.95 -7.39
C THR A 13 -8.29 7.67 -7.51
N SER A 14 -8.14 6.78 -6.54
CA SER A 14 -8.81 5.48 -6.54
C SER A 14 -10.32 5.66 -6.43
N GLY A 15 -11.05 5.03 -7.33
CA GLY A 15 -12.51 5.01 -7.34
C GLY A 15 -13.10 3.81 -6.61
N ARG A 16 -14.41 3.65 -6.76
CA ARG A 16 -15.16 2.48 -6.24
C ARG A 16 -15.03 1.24 -7.13
N ASP A 17 -14.56 1.42 -8.35
CA ASP A 17 -14.32 0.37 -9.33
C ASP A 17 -12.80 0.21 -9.52
N PRO A 18 -12.23 -0.94 -9.14
CA PRO A 18 -10.82 -1.20 -9.31
C PRO A 18 -10.34 -1.18 -10.76
N SER A 19 -11.19 -1.56 -11.71
CA SER A 19 -10.82 -1.63 -13.14
C SER A 19 -10.42 -0.25 -13.68
N VAL A 20 -11.23 0.77 -13.41
CA VAL A 20 -10.97 2.16 -13.79
C VAL A 20 -9.64 2.67 -13.23
N THR A 21 -9.30 2.28 -12.00
CA THR A 21 -8.02 2.69 -11.42
C THR A 21 -6.85 1.95 -12.06
N MET A 22 -7.01 0.67 -12.39
CA MET A 22 -5.97 -0.13 -13.05
C MET A 22 -5.72 0.32 -14.49
N ASP A 23 -6.75 0.71 -15.23
CA ASP A 23 -6.61 1.29 -16.58
C ASP A 23 -5.68 2.53 -16.59
N ALA A 24 -5.68 3.29 -15.49
CA ALA A 24 -4.80 4.44 -15.32
C ALA A 24 -3.42 4.10 -14.72
N VAL A 25 -3.33 3.08 -13.86
CA VAL A 25 -2.09 2.71 -13.15
C VAL A 25 -1.16 1.89 -14.02
N LEU A 26 -1.67 0.84 -14.68
CA LEU A 26 -0.84 -0.17 -15.35
C LEU A 26 0.06 0.44 -16.44
N PRO A 27 -0.43 1.34 -17.33
CA PRO A 27 0.43 1.97 -18.33
C PRO A 27 1.55 2.82 -17.72
N ARG A 28 1.30 3.44 -16.55
CA ARG A 28 2.27 4.31 -15.86
C ARG A 28 3.40 3.53 -15.20
N ILE A 29 3.17 2.25 -14.85
CA ILE A 29 4.25 1.37 -14.39
C ILE A 29 5.26 1.16 -15.51
N GLY A 30 4.78 0.85 -16.73
CA GLY A 30 5.61 0.73 -17.92
C GLY A 30 6.30 2.05 -18.31
N GLU A 31 5.59 3.18 -18.25
CA GLU A 31 6.19 4.50 -18.47
C GLU A 31 7.33 4.80 -17.49
N ALA A 32 7.12 4.52 -16.20
CA ALA A 32 8.14 4.70 -15.17
C ALA A 32 9.37 3.84 -15.45
N ALA A 33 9.19 2.57 -15.80
CA ALA A 33 10.27 1.67 -16.17
C ALA A 33 11.05 2.18 -17.40
N ASN A 34 10.34 2.62 -18.44
CA ASN A 34 10.95 3.21 -19.64
C ASN A 34 11.76 4.49 -19.34
N ARG A 35 11.43 5.19 -18.26
CA ARG A 35 12.17 6.35 -17.76
C ARG A 35 13.30 5.98 -16.78
N GLY A 36 13.59 4.69 -16.63
CA GLY A 36 14.68 4.16 -15.82
C GLY A 36 14.34 3.95 -14.35
N ALA A 37 13.06 3.98 -13.95
CA ALA A 37 12.67 3.64 -12.58
C ALA A 37 12.91 2.15 -12.32
N ALA A 38 13.62 1.85 -11.24
CA ALA A 38 13.83 0.48 -10.78
C ALA A 38 12.86 0.11 -9.65
N PHE A 39 12.31 1.11 -8.95
CA PHE A 39 11.31 0.94 -7.89
C PHE A 39 10.12 1.88 -8.13
N VAL A 40 8.94 1.30 -8.35
CA VAL A 40 7.68 2.01 -8.54
C VAL A 40 6.83 1.88 -7.29
N MET A 41 6.19 2.96 -6.85
CA MET A 41 5.35 2.96 -5.66
C MET A 41 3.97 3.56 -5.95
N LEU A 42 2.95 2.87 -5.46
CA LEU A 42 1.53 3.24 -5.57
C LEU A 42 1.01 3.79 -4.23
N PRO A 43 -0.11 4.52 -4.21
CA PRO A 43 -0.68 5.07 -2.98
C PRO A 43 -1.43 4.00 -2.17
N GLU A 44 -1.85 4.39 -0.97
CA GLU A 44 -2.74 3.58 -0.11
C GLU A 44 -4.09 3.33 -0.82
N THR A 45 -4.63 2.12 -0.62
CA THR A 45 -5.92 1.67 -1.18
C THR A 45 -6.04 1.87 -2.70
N VAL A 46 -4.93 1.68 -3.43
CA VAL A 46 -4.87 1.93 -4.87
C VAL A 46 -5.94 1.15 -5.65
N GLY A 47 -6.32 -0.04 -5.16
CA GLY A 47 -7.35 -0.86 -5.79
C GLY A 47 -8.78 -0.34 -5.63
N MET A 48 -9.14 0.30 -4.50
CA MET A 48 -10.53 0.72 -4.27
C MET A 48 -10.66 1.64 -3.06
N MET A 49 -11.46 2.70 -3.19
CA MET A 49 -12.01 3.47 -2.08
C MET A 49 -13.55 3.42 -2.12
N GLU A 50 -14.13 2.63 -1.21
CA GLU A 50 -15.58 2.47 -1.08
C GLU A 50 -16.03 2.92 0.32
N PRO A 51 -16.70 4.09 0.45
CA PRO A 51 -17.16 4.59 1.74
C PRO A 51 -18.33 3.79 2.33
N ASP A 52 -19.11 3.08 1.51
CA ASP A 52 -20.20 2.24 2.01
C ASP A 52 -19.64 0.90 2.54
N ALA A 53 -19.81 0.64 3.83
CA ALA A 53 -19.22 -0.52 4.49
C ALA A 53 -19.81 -1.87 4.01
N THR A 54 -21.05 -1.89 3.54
CA THR A 54 -21.70 -3.10 3.01
C THR A 54 -21.12 -3.43 1.64
N GLN A 55 -21.05 -2.42 0.77
CA GLN A 55 -20.45 -2.55 -0.56
C GLN A 55 -18.96 -2.86 -0.49
N LEU A 56 -18.23 -2.25 0.45
CA LEU A 56 -16.82 -2.51 0.72
C LEU A 56 -16.59 -4.00 1.01
N ARG A 57 -17.35 -4.57 1.95
CA ARG A 57 -17.28 -6.00 2.30
C ARG A 57 -17.70 -6.89 1.14
N ALA A 58 -18.74 -6.52 0.40
CA ALA A 58 -19.22 -7.29 -0.75
C ALA A 58 -18.21 -7.34 -1.91
N LYS A 59 -17.37 -6.31 -2.05
CA LYS A 59 -16.33 -6.22 -3.09
C LYS A 59 -14.98 -6.78 -2.67
N ALA A 60 -14.65 -6.73 -1.38
CA ALA A 60 -13.40 -7.28 -0.88
C ALA A 60 -13.32 -8.79 -1.16
N ARG A 61 -12.11 -9.24 -1.49
CA ARG A 61 -11.81 -10.65 -1.75
C ARG A 61 -10.63 -11.09 -0.89
N PRO A 62 -10.45 -12.39 -0.66
CA PRO A 62 -9.19 -12.91 -0.15
C PRO A 62 -8.02 -12.48 -1.06
N GLU A 63 -6.81 -12.40 -0.50
CA GLU A 63 -5.61 -12.04 -1.25
C GLU A 63 -5.45 -12.89 -2.53
N SER A 64 -5.67 -14.20 -2.42
CA SER A 64 -5.56 -15.18 -3.52
C SER A 64 -6.56 -14.96 -4.65
N GLU A 65 -7.64 -14.22 -4.40
CA GLU A 65 -8.72 -13.94 -5.35
C GLU A 65 -8.82 -12.46 -5.70
N THR A 66 -7.78 -11.67 -5.42
CA THR A 66 -7.76 -10.23 -5.68
C THR A 66 -7.20 -9.94 -7.07
N PRO A 67 -8.04 -9.60 -8.09
CA PRO A 67 -7.57 -9.47 -9.47
C PRO A 67 -6.60 -8.30 -9.67
N VAL A 68 -6.76 -7.23 -8.88
CA VAL A 68 -5.83 -6.09 -8.87
C VAL A 68 -4.43 -6.53 -8.50
N LEU A 69 -4.29 -7.42 -7.50
CA LEU A 69 -2.98 -7.90 -7.08
C LEU A 69 -2.32 -8.73 -8.19
N GLU A 70 -3.08 -9.59 -8.85
CA GLU A 70 -2.59 -10.36 -10.00
C GLU A 70 -2.10 -9.47 -11.14
N GLN A 71 -2.90 -8.47 -11.53
CA GLN A 71 -2.54 -7.51 -12.58
C GLN A 71 -1.27 -6.73 -12.24
N LEU A 72 -1.13 -6.29 -10.98
CA LEU A 72 0.05 -5.55 -10.52
C LEU A 72 1.30 -6.43 -10.47
N ARG A 73 1.16 -7.71 -10.10
CA ARG A 73 2.26 -8.68 -10.16
C ARG A 73 2.74 -8.92 -11.58
N ALA A 74 1.81 -9.10 -12.52
CA ALA A 74 2.13 -9.25 -13.93
C ALA A 74 2.83 -7.99 -14.47
N ALA A 75 2.27 -6.80 -14.19
CA ALA A 75 2.86 -5.54 -14.63
C ALA A 75 4.28 -5.29 -14.07
N ALA A 76 4.54 -5.66 -12.81
CA ALA A 76 5.88 -5.58 -12.23
C ALA A 76 6.88 -6.50 -12.95
N ALA A 77 6.46 -7.74 -13.25
CA ALA A 77 7.27 -8.70 -13.99
C ALA A 77 7.54 -8.24 -15.43
N ASP A 78 6.50 -7.81 -16.15
CA ASP A 78 6.59 -7.36 -17.54
C ASP A 78 7.48 -6.12 -17.68
N ALA A 79 7.40 -5.20 -16.72
CA ALA A 79 8.24 -4.00 -16.69
C ALA A 79 9.64 -4.23 -16.09
N GLY A 80 9.87 -5.37 -15.44
CA GLY A 80 11.14 -5.69 -14.77
C GLY A 80 11.47 -4.77 -13.60
N VAL A 81 10.45 -4.30 -12.86
CA VAL A 81 10.62 -3.35 -11.75
C VAL A 81 10.17 -3.93 -10.41
N TRP A 82 10.76 -3.44 -9.33
CA TRP A 82 10.16 -3.61 -8.01
C TRP A 82 8.93 -2.71 -7.90
N LEU A 83 7.87 -3.21 -7.28
CA LEU A 83 6.61 -2.51 -7.11
C LEU A 83 6.15 -2.56 -5.65
N LEU A 84 6.00 -1.38 -5.04
CA LEU A 84 5.27 -1.22 -3.79
C LEU A 84 3.81 -0.94 -4.10
N VAL A 85 2.95 -1.94 -3.90
CA VAL A 85 1.50 -1.76 -3.93
C VAL A 85 1.11 -1.10 -2.62
N GLY A 86 0.99 0.23 -2.64
CA GLY A 86 0.84 1.07 -1.46
C GLY A 86 -0.07 0.43 -0.41
N SER A 87 -1.31 0.14 -0.78
CA SER A 87 -2.06 -0.98 -0.18
C SER A 87 -3.30 -1.37 -0.97
N LEU A 88 -3.86 -2.53 -0.66
CA LEU A 88 -5.16 -3.02 -1.12
C LEU A 88 -6.05 -3.35 0.08
N VAL A 89 -7.36 -3.26 -0.14
CA VAL A 89 -8.39 -3.78 0.77
C VAL A 89 -8.58 -5.26 0.45
N VAL A 90 -8.20 -6.13 1.37
CA VAL A 90 -8.39 -7.59 1.25
C VAL A 90 -9.18 -8.12 2.44
N GLN A 91 -9.83 -9.27 2.27
CA GLN A 91 -10.39 -10.00 3.42
C GLN A 91 -9.25 -10.46 4.32
N ALA A 92 -9.42 -10.30 5.62
CA ALA A 92 -8.46 -10.80 6.59
C ALA A 92 -8.58 -12.31 6.76
N ASP A 93 -7.45 -12.97 7.03
CA ASP A 93 -7.38 -14.44 7.14
C ASP A 93 -8.14 -15.01 8.36
N ASP A 94 -8.51 -14.15 9.32
CA ASP A 94 -9.00 -14.50 10.66
C ASP A 94 -10.46 -14.13 10.95
N GLY A 95 -11.26 -13.71 9.96
CA GLY A 95 -12.72 -13.54 10.13
C GLY A 95 -13.37 -12.48 9.24
N ASP A 96 -14.43 -11.85 9.75
CA ASP A 96 -15.30 -10.90 9.01
C ASP A 96 -14.70 -9.49 8.79
N LYS A 97 -13.44 -9.30 9.16
CA LYS A 97 -12.73 -8.02 9.04
C LYS A 97 -11.91 -7.97 7.76
N LEU A 98 -11.61 -6.75 7.35
CA LEU A 98 -10.73 -6.48 6.22
C LEU A 98 -9.32 -6.16 6.73
N ALA A 99 -8.33 -6.26 5.85
CA ALA A 99 -6.99 -5.75 6.07
C ALA A 99 -6.67 -4.66 5.04
N ASN A 100 -6.01 -3.60 5.51
CA ASN A 100 -5.36 -2.60 4.67
C ASN A 100 -3.92 -3.09 4.46
N ARG A 101 -3.72 -3.91 3.41
CA ARG A 101 -2.50 -4.71 3.19
C ARG A 101 -1.64 -4.10 2.09
N SER A 102 -0.42 -3.71 2.44
CA SER A 102 0.64 -3.31 1.51
C SER A 102 1.40 -4.52 1.02
N PHE A 103 1.81 -4.51 -0.25
CA PHE A 103 2.60 -5.57 -0.86
C PHE A 103 3.88 -5.01 -1.46
N LEU A 104 4.98 -5.72 -1.22
CA LEU A 104 6.21 -5.51 -1.97
C LEU A 104 6.36 -6.65 -2.97
N ILE A 105 6.40 -6.30 -4.25
CA ILE A 105 6.56 -7.22 -5.38
C ILE A 105 7.91 -6.96 -6.01
N ASP A 106 8.67 -8.01 -6.31
CA ASP A 106 9.94 -7.88 -7.03
C ASP A 106 9.76 -7.85 -8.56
N ALA A 107 10.86 -7.65 -9.27
CA ALA A 107 10.92 -7.62 -10.73
C ALA A 107 10.54 -8.96 -11.42
N THR A 108 10.33 -10.04 -10.67
CA THR A 108 9.82 -11.32 -11.20
C THR A 108 8.30 -11.46 -11.02
N GLY A 109 7.66 -10.50 -10.37
CA GLY A 109 6.25 -10.59 -9.98
C GLY A 109 6.02 -11.40 -8.70
N ALA A 110 7.07 -11.76 -7.96
CA ALA A 110 6.94 -12.48 -6.69
C ALA A 110 6.70 -11.50 -5.53
N ILE A 111 5.79 -11.87 -4.62
CA ILE A 111 5.52 -11.09 -3.41
C ILE A 111 6.64 -11.37 -2.41
N GLN A 112 7.46 -10.37 -2.14
CA GLN A 112 8.57 -10.42 -1.18
C GLN A 112 8.13 -10.07 0.23
N ALA A 113 7.10 -9.24 0.38
CA ALA A 113 6.60 -8.82 1.69
C ALA A 113 5.11 -8.48 1.67
N ARG A 114 4.49 -8.63 2.84
CA ARG A 114 3.12 -8.20 3.15
C ARG A 114 3.15 -7.42 4.44
N TYR A 115 2.52 -6.25 4.46
CA TYR A 115 2.38 -5.44 5.65
C TYR A 115 0.92 -5.06 5.85
N ASP A 116 0.32 -5.48 6.96
CA ASP A 116 -1.02 -5.03 7.36
C ASP A 116 -0.88 -3.78 8.22
N LYS A 117 -1.57 -2.70 7.86
CA LYS A 117 -1.55 -1.42 8.58
C LYS A 117 -1.79 -1.61 10.08
N ILE A 118 -0.85 -1.16 10.91
CA ILE A 118 -0.89 -1.37 12.36
C ILE A 118 -1.81 -0.34 13.01
N HIS A 119 -1.62 0.95 12.69
CA HIS A 119 -2.39 2.02 13.31
C HIS A 119 -3.58 2.41 12.42
N LEU A 120 -4.78 2.01 12.84
CA LEU A 120 -6.02 2.35 12.15
C LEU A 120 -6.46 3.80 12.43
N PHE A 121 -7.02 4.45 11.42
CA PHE A 121 -7.50 5.82 11.46
C PHE A 121 -8.85 5.94 12.16
N ASP A 122 -8.81 5.93 13.49
CA ASP A 122 -9.95 6.19 14.36
C ASP A 122 -9.82 7.60 14.97
N VAL A 123 -10.42 8.60 14.32
CA VAL A 123 -10.33 10.00 14.75
C VAL A 123 -11.66 10.72 14.67
N GLU A 124 -11.83 11.70 15.53
CA GLU A 124 -12.83 12.75 15.42
C GLU A 124 -12.13 14.02 14.97
N LEU A 125 -12.41 14.44 13.73
CA LEU A 125 -11.84 15.67 13.18
C LEU A 125 -12.53 16.88 13.80
N ALA A 126 -11.82 18.01 13.87
CA ALA A 126 -12.39 19.29 14.32
C ALA A 126 -13.57 19.77 13.45
N SER A 127 -13.67 19.28 12.20
CA SER A 127 -14.82 19.48 11.31
C SER A 127 -16.09 18.75 11.76
N GLY A 128 -16.01 17.89 12.79
CA GLY A 128 -17.10 17.03 13.27
C GLY A 128 -17.18 15.67 12.57
N GLU A 129 -16.36 15.43 11.54
CA GLU A 129 -16.29 14.14 10.85
C GLU A 129 -15.66 13.08 11.74
N LYS A 130 -16.28 11.90 11.80
CA LYS A 130 -15.82 10.75 12.57
C LYS A 130 -15.37 9.65 11.62
N TYR A 131 -14.08 9.34 11.66
CA TYR A 131 -13.52 8.19 10.95
C TYR A 131 -13.30 7.07 11.96
N ARG A 132 -13.77 5.87 11.61
CA ARG A 132 -13.60 4.64 12.40
C ARG A 132 -13.17 3.52 11.48
N GLU A 133 -11.92 3.57 11.03
CA GLU A 133 -11.34 2.51 10.19
C GLU A 133 -11.44 1.14 10.90
N SER A 134 -11.30 1.08 12.22
CA SER A 134 -11.45 -0.15 13.01
C SER A 134 -12.84 -0.82 12.92
N ALA A 135 -13.87 -0.09 12.49
CA ALA A 135 -15.20 -0.69 12.26
C ALA A 135 -15.16 -1.73 11.13
N ASN A 136 -14.30 -1.56 10.14
CA ASN A 136 -14.21 -2.43 8.95
C ASN A 136 -12.92 -3.23 8.90
N TYR A 137 -11.81 -2.67 9.40
CA TYR A 137 -10.48 -3.25 9.29
C TYR A 137 -9.98 -3.82 10.62
N ARG A 138 -9.14 -4.85 10.56
CA ARG A 138 -8.33 -5.28 11.71
C ARG A 138 -6.92 -4.67 11.64
N PRO A 139 -6.33 -4.27 12.78
CA PRO A 139 -4.96 -3.80 12.78
C PRO A 139 -3.98 -4.96 12.50
N GLY A 140 -2.91 -4.66 11.80
CA GLY A 140 -1.73 -5.51 11.74
C GLY A 140 -1.01 -5.56 13.09
N LYS A 141 -0.10 -6.53 13.24
CA LYS A 141 0.67 -6.74 14.48
C LYS A 141 2.18 -6.73 14.27
N ASP A 142 2.62 -6.93 13.04
CA ASP A 142 4.01 -7.24 12.73
C ASP A 142 4.73 -6.03 12.12
N LEU A 143 5.93 -5.78 12.62
CA LEU A 143 6.89 -4.91 11.96
C LEU A 143 7.44 -5.64 10.74
N VAL A 144 7.40 -4.99 9.58
CA VAL A 144 7.83 -5.62 8.33
C VAL A 144 9.00 -4.84 7.74
N THR A 145 10.13 -5.53 7.67
CA THR A 145 11.30 -5.10 6.92
C THR A 145 11.65 -6.16 5.89
N THR A 146 12.13 -5.76 4.72
CA THR A 146 12.47 -6.71 3.65
C THR A 146 13.68 -6.24 2.87
N ALA A 147 14.57 -7.18 2.56
CA ALA A 147 15.75 -6.91 1.74
C ALA A 147 15.33 -6.57 0.30
N THR A 148 15.91 -5.51 -0.23
CA THR A 148 15.80 -5.12 -1.65
C THR A 148 17.21 -4.97 -2.24
N PRO A 149 17.36 -4.80 -3.57
CA PRO A 149 18.68 -4.63 -4.19
C PRO A 149 19.48 -3.41 -3.70
N TRP A 150 18.80 -2.46 -3.03
CA TRP A 150 19.34 -1.16 -2.59
C TRP A 150 19.36 -1.01 -1.06
N GLY A 151 19.03 -2.06 -0.33
CA GLY A 151 19.00 -2.06 1.13
C GLY A 151 17.69 -2.56 1.71
N CYS A 152 17.62 -2.59 3.04
CA CYS A 152 16.45 -3.05 3.76
C CYS A 152 15.36 -1.96 3.78
N LEU A 153 14.19 -2.27 3.22
CA LEU A 153 13.01 -1.41 3.24
C LEU A 153 12.21 -1.70 4.51
N GLY A 154 11.83 -0.65 5.26
CA GLY A 154 10.79 -0.73 6.29
C GLY A 154 9.43 -0.26 5.75
N MET A 155 8.38 -1.04 5.97
CA MET A 155 7.04 -0.76 5.45
C MET A 155 6.13 -0.18 6.52
N SER A 156 5.32 0.81 6.13
CA SER A 156 4.24 1.39 6.94
C SER A 156 3.15 1.96 6.02
N VAL A 157 1.96 2.27 6.52
CA VAL A 157 0.87 2.84 5.72
C VAL A 157 0.22 4.04 6.43
N CYS A 158 0.24 5.19 5.76
CA CYS A 158 -0.56 6.36 6.09
C CYS A 158 -0.51 6.81 7.56
N TYR A 159 -1.52 6.47 8.35
CA TYR A 159 -1.68 6.92 9.73
C TYR A 159 -0.54 6.46 10.64
N ASP A 160 0.13 5.38 10.27
CA ASP A 160 1.38 4.92 10.88
C ASP A 160 2.44 6.04 10.98
N LEU A 161 2.43 7.02 10.06
CA LEU A 161 3.31 8.21 10.08
C LEU A 161 3.31 8.95 11.41
N ARG A 162 2.18 8.93 12.12
CA ARG A 162 2.01 9.66 13.38
C ARG A 162 2.65 8.98 14.57
N PHE A 163 3.22 7.78 14.39
CA PHE A 163 3.71 6.93 15.46
C PHE A 163 5.24 6.77 15.36
N PRO A 164 6.04 7.72 15.90
CA PRO A 164 7.51 7.72 15.73
C PRO A 164 8.19 6.47 16.30
N HIS A 165 7.56 5.80 17.26
CA HIS A 165 8.07 4.56 17.84
C HIS A 165 8.10 3.41 16.82
N LEU A 166 7.18 3.39 15.85
CA LEU A 166 7.16 2.44 14.74
C LEU A 166 8.43 2.56 13.90
N TYR A 167 8.76 3.79 13.46
CA TYR A 167 9.95 4.06 12.64
C TYR A 167 11.24 3.81 13.38
N ARG A 168 11.29 4.09 14.69
CA ARG A 168 12.43 3.71 15.53
C ARG A 168 12.62 2.19 15.57
N ALA A 169 11.53 1.43 15.61
CA ALA A 169 11.59 -0.02 15.62
C ALA A 169 12.02 -0.59 14.25
N LEU A 170 11.48 -0.07 13.15
CA LEU A 170 11.89 -0.43 11.79
C LEU A 170 13.39 -0.17 11.55
N ALA A 171 13.89 1.00 11.97
CA ALA A 171 15.31 1.33 11.87
C ALA A 171 16.19 0.37 12.71
N ARG A 172 15.73 -0.02 13.91
CA ARG A 172 16.43 -1.02 14.75
C ARG A 172 16.41 -2.43 14.15
N GLN A 173 15.43 -2.75 13.30
CA GLN A 173 15.40 -3.98 12.51
C GLN A 173 16.24 -3.89 11.21
N GLY A 174 16.98 -2.80 11.03
CA GLY A 174 17.93 -2.63 9.94
C GLY A 174 17.36 -1.94 8.71
N ALA A 175 16.13 -1.40 8.76
CA ALA A 175 15.61 -0.58 7.68
C ALA A 175 16.49 0.64 7.44
N VAL A 176 16.95 0.83 6.20
CA VAL A 176 17.79 1.97 5.79
C VAL A 176 17.00 3.01 4.99
N PHE A 177 15.80 2.65 4.52
CA PHE A 177 14.79 3.54 4.01
C PHE A 177 13.39 3.02 4.36
N LEU A 178 12.40 3.91 4.28
CA LEU A 178 11.03 3.68 4.76
C LEU A 178 10.01 4.03 3.67
N SER A 179 8.93 3.26 3.58
CA SER A 179 7.78 3.60 2.75
C SER A 179 6.57 3.99 3.58
N VAL A 180 5.85 5.02 3.12
CA VAL A 180 4.62 5.53 3.74
C VAL A 180 3.57 5.88 2.67
N PRO A 181 3.10 4.91 1.86
CA PRO A 181 1.95 5.12 0.99
C PRO A 181 0.74 5.61 1.80
N ALA A 182 0.02 6.59 1.27
CA ALA A 182 -1.01 7.27 2.05
C ALA A 182 -2.14 7.86 1.20
N ALA A 183 -3.31 7.97 1.80
CA ALA A 183 -4.49 8.67 1.30
C ALA A 183 -5.07 9.60 2.37
N PHE A 184 -4.33 10.67 2.72
CA PHE A 184 -4.75 11.61 3.75
C PHE A 184 -6.00 12.39 3.34
N THR A 185 -6.89 12.65 4.31
CA THR A 185 -7.99 13.60 4.10
C THR A 185 -7.42 15.01 3.89
N ARG A 186 -8.12 15.84 3.12
CA ARG A 186 -7.69 17.23 2.86
C ARG A 186 -7.39 18.01 4.14
N PRO A 187 -8.24 18.02 5.19
CA PRO A 187 -7.95 18.76 6.41
C PRO A 187 -6.73 18.23 7.16
N THR A 188 -6.50 16.91 7.17
CA THR A 188 -5.35 16.31 7.87
C THR A 188 -4.03 16.38 7.11
N GLY A 189 -4.09 16.63 5.79
CA GLY A 189 -2.94 16.71 4.90
C GLY A 189 -2.49 18.15 4.60
N GLN A 190 -3.27 19.16 4.99
CA GLN A 190 -2.80 20.55 5.06
C GLN A 190 -1.77 20.63 6.20
N ALA A 191 -0.50 20.57 5.83
CA ALA A 191 0.62 20.89 6.71
C ALA A 191 0.81 22.41 6.79
#